data_AF-A0A1S8KEX0-F1
#
_entry.id   AF-A0A1S8KEX0-F1
#
_cell.length_a   1.000
_cell.length_b   1.000
_cell.length_c   1.000
_cell.angle_alpha   90.00
_cell.angle_beta   90.00
_cell.angle_gamma   90.00
#
_symmetry.space_group_name_H-M   'P 1'
#
loop_
_entity.id
_entity.type
_entity.pdbx_description
1 polymer ?
#
loop_
_entity_poly.entity_id
_entity_poly.type
_entity_poly.pdbx_seq_one_letter_code
_entity_poly.pdbx_strand_id
1 'polypeptide(L)' 'MILSKKMLRLIEKDLMITEVSYETFQKKKTLIVDAVFSPAPHTCRNCGSTVVDGNGKVIVVKNGKKE' A
#
# COMPACT_ATOMS: atom_id res chain seq x y z
N MET A 1 -3.70 19.14 4.62
CA MET A 1 -4.49 18.50 3.55
C MET A 1 -4.48 17.00 3.82
N ILE A 2 -5.53 16.46 4.45
CA ILE A 2 -5.57 15.06 4.89
C ILE A 2 -6.00 14.21 3.68
N LEU A 3 -5.03 13.70 2.93
CA LEU A 3 -5.30 12.69 1.91
C LEU A 3 -5.68 11.38 2.61
N SER A 4 -6.97 11.06 2.60
CA SER A 4 -7.49 9.82 3.17
C SER A 4 -7.30 8.65 2.20
N LYS A 5 -7.05 7.43 2.72
CA LYS A 5 -7.01 6.18 1.94
C LYS A 5 -8.16 6.06 0.93
N LYS A 6 -9.33 6.59 1.29
CA LYS A 6 -10.54 6.64 0.46
C LYS A 6 -10.36 7.48 -0.81
N MET A 7 -9.68 8.63 -0.74
CA MET A 7 -9.38 9.45 -1.92
C MET A 7 -8.40 8.74 -2.87
N LEU A 8 -7.47 7.97 -2.31
CA LEU A 8 -6.51 7.15 -3.07
C LEU A 8 -7.09 5.81 -3.52
N ARG A 9 -8.31 5.48 -3.10
CA ARG A 9 -8.99 4.21 -3.37
C ARG A 9 -8.15 2.99 -2.92
N LEU A 10 -7.32 3.20 -1.90
CA LEU A 10 -6.59 2.14 -1.23
C LEU A 10 -7.57 1.48 -0.25
N ILE A 11 -7.99 0.26 -0.57
CA ILE A 11 -8.98 -0.50 0.20
C ILE A 11 -8.36 -1.40 1.28
N GLU A 12 -7.02 -1.46 1.34
CA GLU A 12 -6.33 -2.33 2.26
C GLU A 12 -6.32 -1.76 3.68
N LYS A 13 -6.85 -2.55 4.62
CA LYS A 13 -7.07 -2.12 6.00
C LYS A 13 -5.74 -2.01 6.73
N ASP A 14 -4.85 -2.96 6.48
CA ASP A 14 -3.56 -3.10 7.17
C ASP A 14 -2.48 -2.17 6.62
N LEU A 15 -2.74 -1.45 5.52
CA LEU A 15 -1.79 -0.53 4.87
C LEU A 15 -1.85 0.87 5.49
N MET A 16 -1.09 1.20 6.52
CA MET A 16 -1.11 2.54 7.14
C MET A 16 -0.33 3.57 6.30
N ILE A 17 -0.95 4.69 5.94
CA ILE A 17 -0.25 5.81 5.26
C ILE A 17 0.57 6.57 6.31
N THR A 18 1.86 6.74 6.07
CA THR A 18 2.79 7.44 6.97
C THR A 18 3.09 8.86 6.49
N GLU A 19 3.21 9.05 5.18
CA GLU A 19 3.54 10.33 4.58
C GLU A 19 2.85 10.49 3.22
N VAL A 20 2.59 11.74 2.85
CA VAL A 20 2.09 12.09 1.53
C VAL A 20 2.82 13.33 1.03
N SER A 21 3.45 13.21 -0.13
CA SER A 21 4.23 14.29 -0.76
C SER A 21 3.87 14.45 -2.24
N TYR A 22 4.37 15.51 -2.85
CA TYR A 22 4.24 15.73 -4.29
C TYR A 22 5.62 15.84 -4.90
N GLU A 23 5.88 15.02 -5.90
CA GLU A 23 7.11 15.04 -6.67
C GLU A 23 6.81 15.30 -8.14
N THR A 24 7.79 15.82 -8.87
CA THR A 24 7.67 15.95 -10.33
C THR A 24 8.35 14.77 -10.99
N PHE A 25 7.57 13.82 -11.50
CA PHE A 25 8.06 12.67 -12.24
C PHE A 25 7.68 12.82 -13.71
N GLN A 26 8.65 12.74 -14.62
CA GLN A 26 8.44 12.92 -16.07
C GLN A 26 7.65 14.19 -16.44
N LYS A 27 8.01 15.33 -15.82
CA LYS A 27 7.34 16.65 -15.99
C LYS A 27 5.86 16.67 -15.55
N LYS A 28 5.39 15.65 -14.83
CA LYS A 28 4.05 15.59 -14.24
C LYS A 28 4.15 15.64 -12.73
N LYS A 29 3.35 16.52 -12.13
CA LYS A 29 3.17 16.54 -10.67
C LYS A 29 2.48 15.25 -10.26
N THR A 30 3.20 14.43 -9.51
CA THR A 30 2.83 13.09 -9.08
C THR A 30 2.70 13.10 -7.57
N LEU A 31 1.63 12.49 -7.07
CA LEU A 31 1.44 12.30 -5.65
C LEU A 31 2.20 11.05 -5.20
N ILE A 32 3.10 11.18 -4.24
CA ILE A 32 3.81 10.07 -3.61
C ILE A 32 3.16 9.79 -2.26
N VAL A 33 2.91 8.51 -1.98
CA VAL A 33 2.23 8.06 -0.77
C VAL A 33 3.08 6.97 -0.15
N ASP A 34 3.70 7.29 0.97
CA ASP A 34 4.44 6.32 1.76
C ASP A 34 3.51 5.62 2.72
N ALA A 35 3.62 4.30 2.78
CA ALA A 35 2.76 3.48 3.60
C ALA A 35 3.48 2.24 4.12
N VAL A 36 3.06 1.80 5.31
CA VAL A 36 3.60 0.63 6.01
C VAL A 36 2.47 -0.36 6.23
N PHE A 37 2.73 -1.65 5.98
CA PHE A 37 1.82 -2.71 6.40
C PHE A 37 1.97 -2.99 7.89
N SER A 38 0.87 -2.95 8.62
CA SER A 38 0.81 -3.29 10.04
C SER A 38 -0.38 -4.22 10.32
N PRO A 39 -0.16 -5.42 10.88
CA PRO A 39 1.14 -5.96 11.31
C PRO A 39 2.11 -6.21 10.15
N ALA A 40 3.41 -6.19 10.45
CA ALA A 40 4.46 -6.30 9.44
C ALA A 40 4.29 -7.59 8.63
N PRO A 41 4.41 -7.53 7.30
CA PRO A 41 4.40 -8.73 6.47
C PRO A 41 5.55 -9.65 6.86
N HIS A 42 5.37 -10.94 6.62
CA HIS A 42 6.46 -11.89 6.75
C HIS A 42 6.52 -12.79 5.53
N THR A 43 7.70 -13.36 5.32
CA THR A 43 7.88 -14.35 4.26
C THR A 43 7.13 -15.64 4.62
N CYS A 44 6.46 -16.23 3.64
CA CYS A 44 5.75 -17.50 3.80
C CYS A 44 6.70 -18.55 4.36
N ARG A 45 6.33 -19.15 5.49
CA ARG A 45 7.15 -20.17 6.18
C ARG A 45 7.35 -21.45 5.37
N ASN A 46 6.46 -21.74 4.41
CA ASN A 46 6.51 -22.97 3.61
C ASN A 46 7.44 -22.85 2.39
N CYS A 47 7.30 -21.79 1.58
CA CYS A 47 8.10 -21.62 0.35
C CYS A 47 9.23 -20.60 0.45
N GLY A 48 9.26 -19.76 1.49
CA GLY A 48 10.30 -18.74 1.69
C GLY A 48 10.35 -17.64 0.62
N SER A 49 9.42 -17.62 -0.34
CA SER A 49 9.49 -16.73 -1.52
C SER A 49 8.34 -15.72 -1.60
N THR A 50 7.18 -16.02 -1.00
CA THR A 50 5.98 -15.16 -1.07
C THR A 50 5.84 -14.33 0.21
N VAL A 51 5.59 -13.03 0.07
CA VAL A 51 5.25 -12.16 1.21
C VAL A 51 3.77 -12.33 1.57
N VAL A 52 3.49 -12.62 2.83
CA VAL A 52 2.15 -12.89 3.37
C VAL A 52 1.84 -12.01 4.59
N ASP A 53 0.56 -11.82 4.86
CA ASP A 53 0.06 -11.12 6.05
C ASP A 53 0.17 -11.98 7.31
N GLY A 54 -0.25 -11.43 8.46
CA GLY A 54 -0.26 -12.15 9.74
C GLY A 54 -1.09 -13.44 9.75
N ASN A 55 -2.00 -13.63 8.78
CA ASN A 55 -2.85 -14.80 8.64
C ASN A 55 -2.34 -15.78 7.55
N GLY A 56 -1.19 -15.50 6.94
CA GLY A 56 -0.61 -16.33 5.87
C GLY A 56 -1.25 -16.11 4.50
N LYS A 57 -2.07 -15.07 4.32
CA LYS A 57 -2.66 -14.72 3.03
C LYS A 57 -1.68 -13.86 2.23
N VAL A 58 -1.61 -14.10 0.92
CA VAL A 58 -0.76 -13.32 0.02
C VAL A 58 -1.18 -11.86 0.01
N ILE A 59 -0.21 -10.97 0.27
CA ILE A 59 -0.44 -9.54 0.22
C ILE A 59 -0.37 -9.08 -1.23
N VAL A 60 -1.46 -8.48 -1.72
CA VAL A 60 -1.51 -7.84 -3.05
C VAL A 60 -2.10 -6.45 -2.88
N VAL A 61 -1.26 -5.41 -3.01
CA VAL A 61 -1.73 -4.03 -3.05
C VAL A 61 -2.38 -3.81 -4.42
N LYS A 62 -3.72 -3.80 -4.45
CA LYS A 62 -4.50 -3.53 -5.67
C LYS A 62 -4.97 -2.09 -5.66
N ASN A 63 -4.76 -1.40 -6.77
CA ASN A 63 -5.42 -0.12 -7.00
C ASN A 63 -6.92 -0.38 -7.33
N GLY A 64 -7.84 0.40 -6.75
CA GLY A 64 -9.27 0.28 -7.07
C GLY A 64 -9.56 0.69 -8.52
N LYS A 65 -10.57 0.08 -9.16
CA LYS A 65 -11.06 0.54 -10.47
C LYS A 65 -11.86 1.84 -10.33
N LYS A 66 -11.89 2.68 -11.38
CA LYS A 66 -12.91 3.73 -11.55
C LYS A 66 -14.25 3.03 -11.78
N GLU A 67 -15.22 3.27 -10.91
CA GLU A 67 -16.62 3.35 -11.32
C GLU A 67 -16.83 4.65 -12.10
#